data_AF-A0A0V0V6D2-F1
#
_entry.id   AF-A0A0V0V6D2-F1
#
_cell.length_a   1.000
_cell.length_b   1.000
_cell.length_c   1.000
_cell.angle_alpha   90.00
_cell.angle_beta   90.00
_cell.angle_gamma   90.00
#
_symmetry.space_group_name_H-M   'P 1'
#
loop_
_entity.id
_entity.type
_entity.pdbx_description
1 polymer ?
#
loop_
_entity_poly.entity_id
_entity_poly.type
_entity_poly.pdbx_seq_one_letter_code
_entity_poly.pdbx_strand_id
1 'polypeptide(L)' 'MAKSKNHTNHNQNRKDHRNGIKRPRRKRCPGMKGVDPKFLKNLFYARKGLLKKKLERKPSEAKPNPTEKKQE' A
#
# COMPACT_ATOMS: atom_id res chain seq x y z
N MET A 1 5.16 -56.91 -6.07
CA MET A 1 4.87 -55.46 -5.96
C MET A 1 4.18 -55.00 -7.23
N ALA A 2 2.91 -54.62 -7.15
CA ALA A 2 2.17 -54.09 -8.30
C ALA A 2 2.54 -52.61 -8.51
N LYS A 3 2.77 -52.21 -9.76
CA LYS A 3 3.14 -50.82 -10.11
C LYS A 3 1.94 -49.89 -9.90
N SER A 4 2.15 -48.78 -9.20
CA SER A 4 1.16 -47.70 -9.01
C SER A 4 1.40 -46.53 -9.97
N LYS A 5 0.43 -45.60 -10.08
CA LYS A 5 0.59 -44.38 -10.88
C LYS A 5 1.50 -43.37 -10.16
N ASN A 6 2.46 -42.80 -10.89
CA ASN A 6 3.49 -41.93 -10.31
C ASN A 6 3.05 -40.46 -10.11
N HIS A 7 2.12 -39.94 -10.92
CA HIS A 7 1.67 -38.53 -10.83
C HIS A 7 0.29 -38.30 -11.49
N THR A 8 -0.48 -37.33 -10.99
CA THR A 8 -1.72 -36.84 -11.63
C THR A 8 -2.10 -35.42 -11.21
N ASN A 9 -2.58 -34.62 -12.17
CA ASN A 9 -3.15 -33.28 -11.95
C ASN A 9 -4.70 -33.27 -12.09
N HIS A 10 -5.33 -34.45 -12.08
CA HIS A 10 -6.73 -34.61 -12.51
C HIS A 10 -7.77 -33.81 -11.69
N ASN A 11 -7.55 -33.61 -10.39
CA ASN A 11 -8.49 -32.94 -9.49
C ASN A 11 -7.96 -31.64 -8.90
N GLN A 12 -6.82 -31.10 -9.36
CA GLN A 12 -6.30 -29.86 -8.76
C GLN A 12 -7.16 -28.68 -9.17
N ASN A 13 -7.43 -28.50 -10.47
CA ASN A 13 -8.29 -27.41 -10.97
C ASN A 13 -9.65 -27.36 -10.26
N ARG A 14 -10.31 -28.51 -10.09
CA ARG A 14 -11.61 -28.57 -9.40
C ARG A 14 -11.51 -28.09 -7.96
N LYS A 15 -10.45 -28.45 -7.23
CA LYS A 15 -10.21 -28.01 -5.85
C LYS A 15 -9.89 -26.51 -5.80
N ASP A 16 -9.03 -26.03 -6.69
CA ASP A 16 -8.61 -24.62 -6.76
C ASP A 16 -9.81 -23.70 -7.03
N HIS A 17 -10.77 -24.18 -7.83
CA HIS A 17 -11.97 -23.44 -8.16
C HIS A 17 -13.14 -23.63 -7.17
N ARG A 18 -13.11 -24.57 -6.20
CA ARG A 18 -14.22 -24.74 -5.23
C ARG A 18 -14.55 -23.45 -4.47
N ASN A 19 -13.51 -22.74 -4.04
CA ASN A 19 -13.62 -21.45 -3.33
C ASN A 19 -13.35 -20.24 -4.25
N GLY A 20 -12.99 -20.52 -5.50
CA GLY A 20 -12.56 -19.55 -6.50
C GLY A 20 -11.15 -18.99 -6.26
N ILE A 21 -10.42 -18.76 -7.34
CA ILE A 21 -9.09 -18.15 -7.31
C ILE A 21 -9.24 -16.64 -7.13
N LYS A 22 -8.98 -16.14 -5.92
CA LYS A 22 -9.10 -14.71 -5.60
C LYS A 22 -7.79 -13.97 -5.87
N ARG A 23 -7.88 -12.78 -6.47
CA ARG A 23 -6.74 -11.88 -6.65
C ARG A 23 -6.29 -11.29 -5.31
N PRO A 24 -4.99 -10.99 -5.12
CA PRO A 24 -4.52 -10.31 -3.93
C PRO A 24 -5.19 -8.93 -3.78
N ARG A 25 -5.50 -8.55 -2.55
CA ARG A 25 -6.16 -7.26 -2.26
C ARG A 25 -5.22 -6.10 -2.56
N ARG A 26 -5.66 -5.14 -3.38
CA ARG A 26 -4.94 -3.89 -3.65
C ARG A 26 -5.26 -2.89 -2.54
N LYS A 27 -4.24 -2.33 -1.89
CA LYS A 27 -4.39 -1.24 -0.91
C LYS A 27 -4.21 0.10 -1.61
N ARG A 28 -4.91 1.15 -1.15
CA ARG A 28 -4.78 2.52 -1.70
C ARG A 28 -3.34 3.04 -1.63
N CYS A 29 -2.63 2.74 -0.54
CA CYS A 29 -1.22 3.07 -0.36
C CYS A 29 -0.40 1.77 -0.27
N PRO A 30 0.39 1.43 -1.31
CA PRO A 30 1.32 0.29 -1.24
C PRO A 30 2.52 0.62 -0.33
N GLY A 31 3.19 -0.43 0.16
CA GLY A 31 4.47 -0.26 0.87
C GLY A 31 5.58 0.19 -0.07
N MET A 32 6.63 0.82 0.48
CA MET A 32 7.78 1.32 -0.28
C MET A 32 8.98 0.35 -0.29
N LYS A 33 8.77 -0.94 0.02
CA LYS A 33 9.84 -1.95 0.00
C LYS A 33 10.32 -2.15 -1.45
N GLY A 34 11.62 -2.04 -1.68
CA GLY A 34 12.23 -2.16 -3.01
C GLY A 34 12.40 -0.84 -3.77
N VAL A 35 11.98 0.29 -3.18
CA VAL A 35 12.28 1.63 -3.73
C VAL A 35 13.75 1.98 -3.44
N ASP A 36 14.38 2.76 -4.33
CA ASP A 36 15.77 3.20 -4.21
C ASP A 36 16.08 3.78 -2.81
N PRO A 37 17.10 3.25 -2.11
CA PRO A 37 17.53 3.75 -0.81
C PRO A 37 17.88 5.24 -0.79
N LYS A 38 18.44 5.81 -1.87
CA LYS A 38 18.79 7.24 -1.91
C LYS A 38 17.53 8.11 -1.89
N PHE A 39 16.52 7.75 -2.67
CA PHE A 39 15.20 8.38 -2.61
C PHE A 39 14.55 8.25 -1.23
N LEU A 40 14.57 7.06 -0.62
CA LEU A 40 13.96 6.83 0.70
C LEU A 40 14.60 7.67 1.80
N LYS A 41 15.93 7.81 1.78
CA LYS A 41 16.67 8.68 2.72
C LYS A 41 16.21 10.14 2.60
N ASN A 42 16.12 10.66 1.38
CA ASN A 42 15.65 12.02 1.15
C ASN A 42 14.20 12.22 1.62
N LEU A 43 13.30 11.30 1.27
CA LEU A 43 11.89 11.35 1.67
C LEU A 43 11.73 11.35 3.19
N PHE A 44 12.54 10.57 3.90
CA PHE A 44 12.56 10.56 5.36
C PHE A 44 12.91 11.92 5.95
N TYR A 45 14.00 12.54 5.49
CA TYR A 45 14.41 13.86 5.98
C TYR A 45 13.40 14.96 5.62
N ALA A 46 12.84 14.93 4.41
CA ALA A 46 11.79 15.87 4.00
C ALA A 46 10.55 15.78 4.91
N ARG A 47 10.06 14.56 5.17
CA ARG A 47 8.92 14.34 6.09
C ARG A 47 9.24 14.77 7.52
N LYS A 48 10.46 14.47 8.01
CA LYS A 48 10.92 14.88 9.34
C LYS A 48 10.94 16.41 9.49
N GLY A 49 11.45 17.12 8.48
CA GLY A 49 11.47 18.59 8.46
C GLY A 49 10.07 19.21 8.45
N LEU A 50 9.14 18.66 7.66
CA LEU A 50 7.75 19.11 7.64
C LEU A 50 7.04 18.91 8.99
N LEU A 51 7.32 17.80 9.68
CA LEU A 51 6.73 17.53 11.00
C LEU A 51 7.17 18.56 12.04
N LYS A 52 8.47 18.91 12.06
CA LYS A 52 9.03 19.94 12.93
C LYS A 52 8.39 21.31 12.65
N LYS A 53 8.31 21.71 11.38
CA LYS A 53 7.65 22.96 10.97
C LYS A 53 6.17 22.98 11.35
N LYS A 54 5.46 21.84 11.26
CA LYS A 54 4.06 21.76 11.66
C LYS A 54 3.87 21.96 13.16
N LEU A 55 4.80 21.47 13.98
CA LEU A 55 4.79 21.67 15.43
C LEU A 55 5.09 23.13 15.81
N GLU A 56 5.96 23.79 15.05
CA GLU A 56 6.37 25.18 15.28
C GLU A 56 5.34 26.21 14.77
N ARG A 57 4.42 25.81 13.88
CA ARG A 57 3.32 26.68 13.43
C ARG A 57 2.38 26.96 14.62
N LYS A 58 2.30 28.24 15.01
CA LYS A 58 1.26 28.69 15.92
C LYS A 58 -0.13 28.58 15.26
N PRO A 59 -1.19 28.24 16.01
CA PRO A 59 -2.54 28.04 15.47
C PRO A 59 -3.09 29.29 14.75
N SER A 60 -2.58 30.49 15.07
CA SER A 60 -2.93 31.75 14.43
C SER A 60 -2.51 31.88 12.96
N GLU A 61 -1.55 31.06 12.48
CA GLU A 61 -1.09 31.09 11.08
C GLU A 61 -1.72 29.99 10.21
N ALA A 62 -2.67 29.22 10.74
CA ALA A 62 -3.42 28.26 9.95
C ALA A 62 -4.33 29.02 8.97
N LYS A 63 -3.87 29.19 7.73
CA LYS A 63 -4.71 29.74 6.65
C LYS A 63 -5.89 28.75 6.43
N PRO A 64 -7.14 29.24 6.34
CA PRO A 64 -8.30 28.38 6.17
C PRO A 64 -8.22 27.62 4.84
N ASN A 65 -8.80 26.41 4.82
CA ASN A 65 -8.81 25.55 3.65
C ASN A 65 -9.51 26.25 2.47
N PRO A 66 -9.01 26.12 1.22
CA PRO A 66 -9.59 26.81 0.06
C PRO A 66 -11.05 26.43 -0.27
N THR A 67 -11.58 25.36 0.34
CA THR A 67 -12.94 24.85 0.10
C THR A 67 -14.05 25.64 0.79
N GLU A 68 -13.74 26.61 1.66
CA GLU A 68 -14.74 27.38 2.43
C GLU A 68 -15.03 28.78 1.84
N LYS A 69 -14.30 29.22 0.81
CA LYS A 69 -14.41 30.59 0.24
C LYS A 69 -15.43 30.75 -0.91
N LYS A 70 -16.42 29.87 -1.02
CA LYS A 70 -17.32 29.86 -2.19
C LYS A 70 -18.80 29.85 -1.78
N GLN A 71 -19.22 30.82 -0.97
CA GLN A 71 -20.62 31.19 -0.78
C GLN A 71 -20.71 32.70 -0.52
N GLU A 72 -20.79 33.47 -1.61
CA GLU A 72 -21.62 34.67 -1.76
C GLU A 72 -22.23 34.60 -3.17
#